data_AF-A0A220MK78-F1
#
_entry.id   AF-A0A220MK78-F1
#
_cell.length_a   1.000
_cell.length_b   1.000
_cell.length_c   1.000
_cell.angle_alpha   90.00
_cell.angle_beta   90.00
_cell.angle_gamma   90.00
#
_symmetry.space_group_name_H-M   'P 1'
#
loop_
_entity.id
_entity.type
_entity.pdbx_description
1 polymer ?
#
loop_
_entity_poly.entity_id
_entity_poly.type
_entity_poly.pdbx_seq_one_letter_code
_entity_poly.pdbx_strand_id
1 'polypeptide(L)' 'MNIKKNQVFVELEIANWDNTDLASTLYEMCYSHKEYENDVVEVHQVVDLGKSKYLVIINITQDLDNLGDELDNPYIVKGP' A
#
# COMPACT_ATOMS: atom_id res chain seq x y z
N MET A 1 -20.23 -7.74 9.93
CA MET A 1 -19.06 -7.02 9.41
C MET A 1 -17.89 -7.37 10.29
N ASN A 2 -17.25 -8.46 9.91
CA ASN A 2 -16.06 -8.99 10.54
C ASN A 2 -14.84 -8.30 9.89
N ILE A 3 -14.39 -7.21 10.50
CA ILE A 3 -13.35 -6.36 9.91
C ILE A 3 -11.97 -6.74 10.42
N LYS A 4 -11.05 -7.01 9.49
CA LYS A 4 -9.61 -7.11 9.74
C LYS A 4 -8.94 -5.80 9.32
N LYS A 5 -8.07 -5.28 10.18
CA LYS A 5 -7.25 -4.10 9.89
C LYS A 5 -5.78 -4.45 10.04
N ASN A 6 -4.97 -4.01 9.09
CA ASN A 6 -3.52 -4.11 9.14
C ASN A 6 -2.89 -2.77 8.75
N GLN A 7 -1.68 -2.53 9.24
CA GLN A 7 -0.88 -1.37 8.88
C GLN A 7 0.48 -1.83 8.37
N VAL A 8 0.90 -1.28 7.24
CA VAL A 8 2.18 -1.57 6.60
C VAL A 8 3.01 -0.30 6.52
N PHE A 9 4.32 -0.45 6.66
CA PHE A 9 5.30 0.62 6.63
C PHE A 9 6.25 0.39 5.46
N VAL A 10 6.30 1.33 4.52
CA VAL A 10 7.13 1.24 3.32
C VAL A 10 8.11 2.41 3.32
N GLU A 11 9.41 2.14 3.23
CA GLU A 11 10.41 3.19 3.01
C GLU A 11 10.44 3.56 1.53
N LEU A 12 10.33 4.85 1.25
CA LEU A 12 10.39 5.44 -0.09
C LEU A 12 11.58 6.39 -0.17
N GLU A 13 12.47 6.17 -1.14
CA GLU A 13 13.61 7.05 -1.41
C GLU A 13 13.36 7.83 -2.71
N ILE A 14 13.35 9.17 -2.63
CA ILE A 14 13.09 10.08 -3.76
C ILE A 14 14.36 10.88 -4.06
N ALA A 15 15.15 10.36 -4.99
CA ALA A 15 16.41 11.00 -5.38
C ALA A 15 16.21 12.34 -6.12
N ASN A 16 15.12 12.51 -6.87
CA ASN A 16 14.82 13.74 -7.60
C ASN A 16 13.31 14.03 -7.64
N TRP A 17 12.88 15.00 -6.84
CA TRP A 17 11.48 15.43 -6.75
C TRP A 17 10.92 16.00 -8.05
N ASP A 18 11.73 16.66 -8.87
CA ASP A 18 11.28 17.27 -10.13
C ASP A 18 10.90 16.23 -11.20
N ASN A 19 11.32 14.98 -11.01
CA ASN A 19 11.10 13.88 -11.95
C ASN A 19 10.34 12.70 -11.32
N THR A 20 9.69 12.90 -10.18
CA THR A 20 8.91 11.86 -9.49
C THR A 20 7.44 12.22 -9.45
N ASP A 21 6.62 11.39 -10.10
CA ASP A 21 5.17 11.42 -9.89
C ASP A 21 4.83 10.65 -8.60
N LEU A 22 4.77 11.40 -7.50
CA LEU A 22 4.46 10.87 -6.18
C LEU A 22 3.07 10.23 -6.14
N ALA A 23 2.08 10.80 -6.84
CA ALA A 23 0.71 10.28 -6.80
C ALA A 23 0.62 8.89 -7.42
N SER A 24 1.23 8.70 -8.60
CA SER A 24 1.30 7.39 -9.25
C SER A 24 2.11 6.39 -8.44
N THR A 25 3.23 6.82 -7.84
CA THR A 25 4.06 5.98 -6.98
C THR A 25 3.27 5.47 -5.77
N LEU A 26 2.54 6.35 -5.08
CA LEU A 26 1.72 5.98 -3.93
C LEU A 26 0.53 5.10 -4.34
N TYR A 27 -0.05 5.33 -5.51
CA TYR A 27 -1.11 4.48 -6.05
C TYR A 27 -0.62 3.06 -6.31
N GLU A 28 0.54 2.91 -6.97
CA GLU A 28 1.17 1.60 -7.19
C GLU A 28 1.53 0.91 -5.88
N MET A 29 2.00 1.65 -4.88
CA MET A 29 2.24 1.11 -3.52
C MET A 29 0.95 0.62 -2.87
N CYS A 30 -0.16 1.34 -2.95
CA CYS A 30 -1.43 0.83 -2.44
C CYS A 30 -1.90 -0.41 -3.21
N TYR A 31 -1.75 -0.40 -4.54
CA TYR A 31 -2.13 -1.54 -5.37
C TYR A 31 -1.30 -2.80 -5.06
N SER A 32 0.00 -2.66 -4.80
CA SER A 32 0.87 -3.80 -4.47
C SER A 32 0.53 -4.49 -3.14
N HIS A 33 -0.25 -3.83 -2.27
CA HIS A 33 -0.71 -4.36 -0.98
C HIS A 33 -2.17 -4.83 -1.01
N LYS A 34 -2.83 -4.79 -2.17
CA LYS A 34 -4.21 -5.24 -2.34
C LYS A 34 -4.23 -6.75 -2.62
N GLU A 35 -4.83 -7.53 -1.72
CA GLU A 35 -4.91 -9.00 -1.84
C GLU A 35 -6.23 -9.44 -2.47
N TYR A 36 -7.34 -8.78 -2.12
CA TYR A 36 -8.68 -9.12 -2.60
C TYR A 36 -9.37 -7.92 -3.27
N GLU A 37 -10.36 -8.19 -4.13
CA GLU A 37 -11.09 -7.15 -4.87
C GLU A 37 -11.69 -6.05 -3.98
N ASN A 38 -12.23 -6.42 -2.83
CA ASN A 38 -12.91 -5.49 -1.92
C ASN A 38 -12.02 -4.94 -0.81
N ASP A 39 -10.71 -5.24 -0.85
CA ASP A 39 -9.77 -4.63 0.08
C ASP A 39 -9.77 -3.10 -0.09
N VAL A 40 -9.85 -2.40 1.03
CA VAL A 40 -9.68 -0.95 1.09
C VAL A 40 -8.25 -0.67 1.56
N VAL A 41 -7.42 -0.20 0.62
CA VAL A 41 -6.01 0.13 0.86
C VAL A 41 -5.80 1.62 0.67
N GLU A 42 -5.29 2.31 1.70
CA GLU A 42 -5.18 3.76 1.72
C GLU A 42 -3.86 4.21 2.34
N VAL A 43 -3.27 5.26 1.77
CA VAL A 43 -2.16 5.96 2.42
C VAL A 43 -2.70 6.70 3.64
N HIS A 44 -2.26 6.28 4.82
CA HIS A 44 -2.62 6.94 6.08
C HIS A 44 -1.77 8.18 6.31
N GLN A 45 -0.46 8.07 6.09
CA GLN A 45 0.49 9.14 6.36
C GLN A 45 1.76 8.96 5.53
N VAL A 46 2.36 10.08 5.12
CA VAL A 46 3.72 10.14 4.57
C VAL A 46 4.57 10.95 5.54
N VAL A 47 5.64 10.37 6.07
CA VAL A 47 6.55 11.00 7.03
C VAL A 47 7.87 11.30 6.34
N ASP A 48 8.33 12.55 6.39
CA ASP A 48 9.68 12.92 5.94
C ASP A 48 10.71 12.47 7.00
N LEU A 49 11.62 11.58 6.60
CA LEU A 49 12.73 11.10 7.43
C LEU A 49 14.03 11.89 7.19
N GLY A 50 14.02 12.84 6.25
CA GLY A 50 15.18 13.58 5.77
C GLY A 50 16.01 12.80 4.75
N LYS A 51 17.01 13.48 4.15
CA LYS A 51 17.94 12.88 3.16
C LYS A 51 17.22 12.13 2.03
N SER A 52 16.15 12.71 1.49
CA SER A 52 15.34 12.11 0.41
C SER A 52 14.61 10.82 0.80
N LYS A 53 14.47 10.50 2.09
CA LYS A 53 13.78 9.31 2.58
C LYS A 53 12.44 9.67 3.21
N TYR A 54 11.45 8.85 2.94
CA TYR A 54 10.09 8.98 3.41
C TYR A 54 9.59 7.66 3.96
N LEU A 55 8.81 7.69 5.04
CA LEU A 55 8.06 6.54 5.52
C LEU A 55 6.61 6.69 5.08
N VAL A 56 6.15 5.78 4.22
CA VAL A 56 4.75 5.70 3.81
C VAL A 56 4.06 4.67 4.72
N ILE A 57 3.03 5.13 5.42
CA ILE A 57 2.20 4.32 6.29
C ILE A 57 0.91 4.02 5.53
N ILE A 58 0.63 2.74 5.29
CA ILE A 58 -0.52 2.27 4.51
C ILE A 58 -1.45 1.48 5.45
N ASN A 59 -2.73 1.82 5.43
CA ASN A 59 -3.76 1.06 6.12
C ASN A 59 -4.46 0.13 5.13
N ILE A 60 -4.66 -1.12 5.54
CA ILE A 60 -5.41 -2.13 4.79
C ILE A 60 -6.60 -2.55 5.65
N THR A 61 -7.81 -2.41 5.11
CA THR A 61 -9.05 -2.84 5.75
C THR A 61 -9.73 -3.89 4.87
N GLN A 62 -10.02 -5.04 5.47
CA GLN A 62 -10.66 -6.17 4.81
C GLN A 62 -11.95 -6.50 5.55
N ASP A 63 -13.07 -6.58 4.83
CA ASP A 63 -14.30 -7.18 5.36
C ASP A 63 -14.26 -8.68 5.09
N LEU A 64 -14.00 -9.47 6.13
CA LEU A 64 -13.90 -10.93 6.03
C LEU A 64 -15.23 -11.58 5.64
N ASP A 65 -16.35 -10.88 5.82
CA ASP A 65 -17.66 -11.33 5.35
C ASP A 65 -17.87 -11.04 3.84
N ASN A 66 -17.01 -10.21 3.21
CA ASN A 66 -17.15 -9.73 1.83
C ASN A 66 -15.81 -9.38 1.16
N LEU A 67 -14.88 -10.33 1.09
CA LEU A 67 -13.55 -10.10 0.49
C LEU A 67 -13.57 -9.89 -1.04
N GLY A 68 -14.52 -10.52 -1.74
CA GLY A 68 -14.48 -10.62 -3.20
C GLY A 68 -13.46 -11.69 -3.65
N ASP A 69 -13.05 -11.64 -4.92
CA ASP A 69 -12.05 -12.57 -5.45
C ASP A 69 -10.63 -12.20 -5.00
N GLU A 70 -9.77 -13.22 -4.88
CA GLU A 70 -8.33 -13.02 -4.67
C GLU A 70 -7.72 -12.45 -5.95
N LEU A 71 -6.96 -11.37 -5.83
CA LEU A 71 -6.28 -10.75 -6.95
C LEU A 71 -5.00 -11.53 -7.30
N ASP A 72 -4.77 -11.74 -8.59
CA ASP A 72 -3.45 -12.17 -9.08
C ASP A 72 -2.51 -10.96 -9.10
N ASN A 73 -2.07 -10.56 -7.91
CA ASN A 73 -1.22 -9.40 -7.73
C ASN A 73 0.25 -9.79 -7.91
N PRO A 74 0.92 -9.33 -9.00
CA PRO A 74 2.29 -9.74 -9.31
C PRO A 74 3.32 -9.25 -8.28
N TYR A 75 2.92 -8.32 -7.40
CA TYR A 75 3.77 -7.79 -6.34
C TYR A 75 3.70 -8.59 -5.03
N ILE A 76 2.74 -9.52 -4.91
CA ILE A 76 2.57 -10.36 -3.72
C ILE A 76 3.21 -11.71 -4.00
N VAL A 77 4.38 -11.96 -3.39
CA VAL A 77 5.00 -13.29 -3.43
C VAL A 77 4.15 -14.23 -2.56
N LYS A 78 3.31 -15.03 -3.20
CA LYS A 78 2.59 -16.11 -2.52
C LYS A 78 3.63 -17.10 -1.99
N GLY A 79 3.61 -17.36 -0.68
CA GLY A 79 4.47 -18.36 -0.06
C GLY A 79 4.25 -19.76 -0.67
N PRO A 80 5.22 -20.69 -0.50
CA PRO A 80 5.11 -22.06 -1.02
C PRO A 80 3.94 -22.84 -0.42
#